data_AF-A0A925YKW6-F1
#
_entry.id   AF-A0A925YKW6-F1
#
_cell.length_a   1.000
_cell.length_b   1.000
_cell.length_c   1.000
_cell.angle_alpha   90.00
_cell.angle_beta   90.00
_cell.angle_gamma   90.00
#
_symmetry.space_group_name_H-M   'P 1'
#
loop_
_entity.id
_entity.type
_entity.pdbx_description
1 polymer ?
#
loop_
_entity_poly.entity_id
_entity_poly.type
_entity_poly.pdbx_seq_one_letter_code
_entity_poly.pdbx_strand_id
1 'polypeptide(L)'
;MKFGNWNVTDKGIEWAGDPSNELFIDRENLLETVASEEDDAELYACILEATEEEWLNEDDLYDLNFAFVFAAGQEGMEFNYVTFDRTLDYQFNSLDEDDENVPPSDLPSSELADAEQQRKESLSERD
;
A
#
# COMPACT_ATOMS: atom_id res chain seq x y z
N MET A 1 20.69 -1.64 7.54
CA MET A 1 20.07 -0.29 7.49
C MET A 1 18.58 -0.48 7.68
N LYS A 2 17.85 0.41 8.36
CA LYS A 2 16.43 0.17 8.71
C LYS A 2 15.52 1.28 8.16
N PHE A 3 14.40 0.89 7.57
CA PHE A 3 13.32 1.75 7.07
C PHE A 3 12.00 1.18 7.58
N GLY A 4 11.28 1.88 8.44
CA GLY A 4 10.08 1.33 9.09
C GLY A 4 10.33 -0.01 9.76
N ASN A 5 9.58 -1.03 9.32
CA ASN A 5 9.71 -2.42 9.73
C ASN A 5 10.66 -3.25 8.84
N TRP A 6 11.27 -2.67 7.81
CA TRP A 6 12.21 -3.34 6.91
C TRP A 6 13.65 -3.17 7.34
N ASN A 7 14.42 -4.26 7.31
CA ASN A 7 15.84 -4.26 7.56
C ASN A 7 16.62 -4.69 6.31
N VAL A 8 17.46 -3.79 5.81
CA VAL A 8 18.38 -4.06 4.70
C VAL A 8 19.66 -4.67 5.26
N THR A 9 19.97 -5.88 4.80
CA THR A 9 21.11 -6.70 5.21
C THR A 9 22.04 -6.99 4.02
N ASP A 10 23.15 -7.68 4.31
CA ASP A 10 24.05 -8.24 3.31
C ASP A 10 23.41 -9.36 2.46
N LYS A 11 22.25 -9.88 2.85
CA LYS A 11 21.54 -10.94 2.11
C LYS A 11 20.36 -10.43 1.30
N GLY A 12 19.80 -9.27 1.63
CA GLY A 12 18.56 -8.79 1.04
C GLY A 12 17.82 -7.83 1.96
N ILE A 13 16.50 -7.77 1.80
CA ILE A 13 15.60 -6.95 2.61
C ILE A 13 14.69 -7.90 3.38
N GLU A 14 14.67 -7.79 4.71
CA GLU A 14 13.86 -8.63 5.58
C GLU A 14 12.77 -7.82 6.29
N TRP A 15 11.57 -8.38 6.39
CA TRP A 15 10.53 -7.90 7.29
C TRP A 15 10.92 -8.16 8.75
N ALA A 16 10.80 -7.15 9.59
CA ALA A 16 11.13 -7.19 11.02
C ALA A 16 10.02 -6.60 11.91
N GLY A 17 8.78 -6.59 11.41
CA GLY A 17 7.59 -6.15 12.14
C GLY A 17 6.95 -7.28 12.93
N ASP A 18 5.66 -7.59 12.67
CA ASP A 18 4.96 -8.69 13.34
C ASP A 18 5.62 -10.05 12.99
N PRO A 19 6.02 -10.86 13.98
CA PRO A 19 6.70 -12.14 13.76
C PRO A 19 5.79 -13.26 13.22
N SER A 20 4.48 -13.03 13.14
CA SER A 20 3.53 -13.98 12.53
C SER A 20 3.59 -13.96 11.01
N ASN A 21 4.14 -12.90 10.43
CA ASN A 21 4.34 -12.72 9.01
C ASN A 21 5.84 -12.72 8.70
N GLU A 22 6.22 -13.24 7.54
CA GLU A 22 7.62 -13.26 7.10
C GLU A 22 7.64 -12.92 5.61
N LEU A 23 8.39 -11.87 5.27
CA LEU A 23 8.74 -11.56 3.89
C LEU A 23 10.25 -11.30 3.83
N PHE A 24 10.91 -11.96 2.88
CA PHE A 24 12.33 -11.79 2.64
C PHE A 24 12.58 -11.65 1.15
N ILE A 25 13.16 -10.52 0.76
CA ILE A 25 13.54 -10.24 -0.62
C ILE A 25 15.03 -10.55 -0.78
N ASP A 26 15.33 -11.66 -1.43
CA ASP A 26 16.69 -12.06 -1.74
C ASP A 26 17.39 -11.00 -2.60
N ARG A 27 18.64 -10.69 -2.22
CA ARG A 27 19.48 -9.75 -2.96
C ARG A 27 19.65 -10.14 -4.43
N GLU A 28 19.75 -11.43 -4.72
CA GLU A 28 19.95 -11.92 -6.10
C GLU A 28 18.75 -11.63 -7.01
N ASN A 29 17.56 -11.52 -6.42
CA ASN A 29 16.30 -11.27 -7.13
C ASN A 29 15.78 -9.84 -6.91
N LEU A 30 16.55 -8.97 -6.27
CA LEU A 30 16.11 -7.62 -5.92
C LEU A 30 15.65 -6.86 -7.17
N LEU A 31 16.42 -6.89 -8.26
CA LEU A 31 16.06 -6.20 -9.51
C LEU A 31 15.31 -7.08 -10.51
N GLU A 32 14.73 -8.21 -10.06
CA GLU A 32 13.90 -9.03 -10.94
C GLU A 32 12.67 -8.25 -11.39
N THR A 33 12.38 -8.33 -12.69
CA THR A 33 11.24 -7.66 -13.30
C THR A 33 10.28 -8.66 -13.91
N VAL A 34 8.99 -8.37 -13.78
CA VAL A 34 7.91 -9.08 -14.46
C VAL A 34 7.23 -8.14 -15.46
N ALA A 35 6.66 -8.71 -16.52
CA ALA A 35 5.86 -7.94 -17.46
C ALA A 35 4.44 -7.78 -16.89
N SER A 36 3.95 -6.55 -16.86
CA SER A 36 2.54 -6.24 -16.61
C SER A 36 1.68 -6.84 -17.72
N GLU A 37 0.55 -7.45 -17.33
CA GLU A 37 -0.41 -8.04 -18.28
C GLU A 37 -1.15 -6.98 -19.12
N GLU A 38 -1.19 -5.73 -18.69
CA GLU A 38 -1.99 -4.67 -19.32
C GLU A 38 -1.27 -3.98 -20.48
N ASP A 39 0.03 -3.70 -20.32
CA ASP A 39 0.79 -2.83 -21.24
C ASP A 39 2.18 -3.38 -21.62
N ASP A 40 2.50 -4.65 -21.30
CA ASP A 40 3.83 -5.25 -21.45
C ASP A 40 4.95 -4.44 -20.74
N ALA A 41 4.58 -3.59 -19.78
CA ALA A 41 5.51 -2.77 -19.03
C ALA A 41 6.28 -3.62 -18.01
N GLU A 42 7.60 -3.48 -17.94
CA GLU A 42 8.39 -4.11 -16.88
C GLU A 42 8.16 -3.41 -15.54
N LEU A 43 7.90 -4.21 -14.51
CA LEU A 43 7.69 -3.79 -13.12
C LEU A 43 8.58 -4.63 -12.19
N TYR A 44 9.01 -4.08 -11.05
CA TYR A 44 9.84 -4.83 -10.10
C TYR A 44 9.03 -5.84 -9.32
N ALA A 45 9.35 -7.13 -9.50
CA ALA A 45 8.56 -8.26 -9.01
C ALA A 45 8.38 -8.24 -7.49
N CYS A 46 9.45 -7.98 -6.74
CA CYS A 46 9.40 -8.02 -5.28
C CYS A 46 8.55 -6.90 -4.65
N ILE A 47 8.43 -5.74 -5.31
CA ILE A 47 7.54 -4.66 -4.84
C ILE A 47 6.09 -5.05 -5.09
N LEU A 48 5.80 -5.70 -6.22
CA LEU A 48 4.47 -6.22 -6.53
C LEU A 48 4.06 -7.30 -5.54
N GLU A 49 4.93 -8.29 -5.28
CA GLU A 49 4.69 -9.34 -4.30
C GLU A 49 4.35 -8.76 -2.92
N ALA A 50 5.11 -7.77 -2.46
CA ALA A 50 4.81 -7.09 -1.19
C ALA A 50 3.47 -6.31 -1.24
N THR A 51 3.09 -5.77 -2.39
CA THR A 51 1.81 -5.04 -2.54
C THR A 51 0.61 -5.97 -2.43
N GLU A 52 0.76 -7.25 -2.78
CA GLU A 52 -0.30 -8.26 -2.65
C GLU A 52 -0.49 -8.77 -1.20
N GLU A 53 0.42 -8.43 -0.29
CA GLU A 53 0.35 -8.86 1.10
C GLU A 53 -0.58 -7.95 1.93
N GLU A 54 -1.82 -8.38 2.16
CA GLU A 54 -2.86 -7.61 2.88
C GLU A 54 -2.49 -7.17 4.31
N TRP A 55 -1.47 -7.78 4.92
CA TRP A 55 -1.00 -7.43 6.26
C TRP A 55 0.00 -6.28 6.27
N LEU A 56 0.49 -5.85 5.11
CA LEU A 56 1.27 -4.63 4.93
C LEU A 56 0.32 -3.46 4.71
N ASN A 57 0.54 -2.36 5.43
CA ASN A 57 -0.17 -1.11 5.19
C ASN A 57 0.65 -0.20 4.25
N GLU A 58 0.03 0.91 3.84
CA GLU A 58 0.65 1.90 2.95
C GLU A 58 2.01 2.37 3.47
N ASP A 59 2.13 2.72 4.76
CA ASP A 59 3.39 3.19 5.36
C ASP A 59 4.49 2.12 5.26
N ASP A 60 4.16 0.85 5.50
CA ASP A 60 5.09 -0.26 5.36
C ASP A 60 5.55 -0.44 3.89
N LEU A 61 4.65 -0.29 2.91
CA LEU A 61 4.97 -0.33 1.49
C LEU A 61 5.84 0.87 1.05
N TYR A 62 5.54 2.07 1.57
CA TYR A 62 6.39 3.25 1.38
C TYR A 62 7.81 3.01 1.91
N ASP A 63 7.93 2.48 3.14
CA ASP A 63 9.23 2.17 3.73
C ASP A 63 9.98 1.09 2.93
N LEU A 64 9.28 0.11 2.36
CA LEU A 64 9.86 -0.87 1.44
C LEU A 64 10.47 -0.20 0.21
N ASN A 65 9.79 0.76 -0.40
CA ASN A 65 10.28 1.48 -1.57
C ASN A 65 11.62 2.19 -1.29
N PHE A 66 11.78 2.77 -0.09
CA PHE A 66 13.06 3.34 0.32
C PHE A 66 14.13 2.28 0.58
N ALA A 67 13.77 1.17 1.23
CA ALA A 67 14.67 0.05 1.47
C ALA A 67 15.19 -0.54 0.15
N PHE A 68 14.32 -0.67 -0.85
CA PHE A 68 14.61 -1.16 -2.18
C PHE A 68 15.67 -0.32 -2.89
N VAL A 69 15.43 0.99 -3.02
CA VAL A 69 16.35 1.92 -3.68
C VAL A 69 17.69 1.97 -2.95
N PHE A 70 17.65 1.95 -1.61
CA PHE A 70 18.87 1.93 -0.80
C PHE A 70 19.69 0.65 -1.04
N ALA A 71 19.04 -0.52 -1.03
CA ALA A 71 19.71 -1.81 -1.24
C ALA A 71 20.33 -1.90 -2.64
N ALA A 72 19.60 -1.47 -3.69
CA ALA A 72 20.11 -1.44 -5.05
C ALA A 72 21.30 -0.48 -5.21
N GLY A 73 21.22 0.70 -4.60
CA GLY A 73 22.27 1.72 -4.63
C GLY A 73 23.53 1.32 -3.85
N GLN A 74 23.37 0.65 -2.70
CA GLN A 74 24.50 0.19 -1.88
C GLN A 74 25.38 -0.82 -2.63
N GLU A 75 24.78 -1.66 -3.45
CA GLU A 75 25.44 -2.74 -4.18
C GLU A 75 25.86 -2.32 -5.61
N GLY A 76 25.53 -1.11 -6.04
CA GLY A 76 25.85 -0.60 -7.38
C GLY A 76 25.17 -1.39 -8.49
N MET A 77 23.96 -1.91 -8.23
CA MET A 77 23.18 -2.66 -9.22
C MET A 77 22.65 -1.72 -10.32
N GLU A 78 22.32 -2.28 -11.49
CA GLU A 78 21.76 -1.54 -12.63
C GLU A 78 20.27 -1.21 -12.42
N PHE A 79 20.01 -0.36 -11.43
CA PHE A 79 18.67 0.11 -11.10
C PHE A 79 18.08 0.99 -12.22
N ASN A 80 16.84 0.71 -12.62
CA ASN A 80 16.13 1.45 -13.66
C ASN A 80 15.03 2.32 -13.04
N TYR A 81 15.27 3.64 -13.04
CA TYR A 81 14.32 4.63 -12.52
C TYR A 81 12.97 4.62 -13.23
N VAL A 82 12.92 4.30 -14.52
CA VAL A 82 11.66 4.27 -15.28
C VAL A 82 10.82 3.05 -14.88
N THR A 83 11.46 1.89 -14.70
CA THR A 83 10.80 0.69 -14.18
C THR A 83 10.28 0.93 -12.77
N PHE A 84 11.07 1.58 -11.92
CA PHE A 84 10.66 1.90 -10.56
C PHE A 84 9.46 2.84 -10.50
N ASP A 85 9.49 3.94 -11.26
CA ASP A 85 8.39 4.91 -11.34
C ASP A 85 7.06 4.23 -11.73
N ARG A 86 7.11 3.36 -12.75
CA ARG A 86 5.94 2.55 -13.16
C ARG A 86 5.48 1.57 -12.10
N THR A 87 6.42 0.99 -11.35
CA THR A 87 6.09 0.06 -10.26
C THR A 87 5.39 0.79 -9.12
N LEU A 88 5.82 2.01 -8.81
CA LEU A 88 5.15 2.86 -7.82
C LEU A 88 3.76 3.26 -8.29
N ASP A 89 3.61 3.70 -9.55
CA ASP A 89 2.30 4.02 -10.11
C ASP A 89 1.33 2.83 -10.02
N TYR A 90 1.80 1.63 -10.34
CA TYR A 90 1.02 0.41 -10.18
C TYR A 90 0.61 0.17 -8.72
N GLN A 91 1.58 0.23 -7.79
CA GLN A 91 1.34 0.02 -6.37
C GLN A 91 0.28 0.99 -5.81
N PHE A 92 0.36 2.28 -6.15
CA PHE A 92 -0.63 3.25 -5.67
C PHE A 92 -2.01 3.06 -6.28
N ASN A 93 -2.10 2.74 -7.56
CA ASN A 93 -3.39 2.46 -8.18
C ASN A 93 -4.07 1.22 -7.55
N SER A 94 -3.31 0.16 -7.24
CA SER A 94 -3.87 -1.02 -6.56
C SER A 94 -4.41 -0.70 -5.16
N LEU A 95 -3.69 0.14 -4.41
CA LEU A 95 -4.14 0.58 -3.07
C LEU A 95 -5.40 1.45 -3.12
N ASP A 96 -5.51 2.33 -4.13
CA ASP A 96 -6.70 3.18 -4.34
C ASP A 96 -7.92 2.35 -4.77
N GLU A 97 -7.75 1.32 -5.61
CA GLU A 97 -8.84 0.44 -6.06
C GLU A 97 -9.42 -0.43 -4.92
N ASP A 98 -8.61 -0.82 -3.94
CA ASP A 98 -9.06 -1.59 -2.78
C ASP A 98 -9.89 -0.75 -1.76
N ASP A 99 -9.68 0.57 -1.68
CA ASP A 99 -10.46 1.47 -0.80
C ASP A 99 -11.89 1.75 -1.33
N GLU A 100 -12.15 1.56 -2.63
CA GLU A 100 -13.49 1.72 -3.22
C GLU A 100 -14.46 0.56 -2.92
N ASN A 101 -14.01 -0.48 -2.21
CA ASN A 101 -14.81 -1.67 -1.85
C ASN A 101 -15.35 -1.68 -0.40
N VAL A 102 -15.49 -0.52 0.24
CA VAL A 102 -16.31 -0.43 1.47
C VAL A 102 -17.79 -0.43 1.06
N PRO A 103 -18.56 -1.53 1.24
CA PRO A 103 -20.00 -1.46 1.08
C PRO A 103 -20.51 -0.39 2.05
N PRO A 104 -21.43 0.51 1.63
CA PRO A 104 -21.96 1.54 2.51
C PRO A 104 -22.59 0.83 3.72
N SER A 105 -21.84 0.79 4.82
CA SER A 105 -22.23 0.11 6.05
C SER A 105 -23.54 0.71 6.52
N ASP A 106 -24.55 -0.17 6.59
CA ASP A 106 -25.85 -0.03 7.23
C ASP A 106 -25.91 1.08 8.29
N LEU A 107 -26.23 2.30 7.89
CA LEU A 107 -26.92 3.22 8.77
C LEU A 107 -28.40 2.81 8.74
N PRO A 108 -28.97 2.28 9.84
CA PRO A 108 -30.39 2.01 9.86
C PRO A 108 -31.13 3.32 9.56
N SER A 109 -31.93 3.31 8.49
CA SER A 109 -32.72 4.45 8.00
C SER A 109 -33.77 4.98 9.01
N SER A 110 -33.74 4.50 10.26
CA SER A 110 -34.71 4.83 11.30
C SER A 110 -34.33 6.05 12.16
N GLU A 111 -33.09 6.54 12.18
CA GLU A 111 -32.72 7.70 13.01
C GLU A 111 -32.72 9.05 12.29
N LEU A 112 -32.80 9.07 10.96
CA LEU A 112 -32.87 10.32 10.18
C LEU A 112 -34.28 10.96 10.20
N ALA A 113 -35.33 10.19 10.48
CA ALA A 113 -36.71 10.68 10.50
C ALA A 113 -37.08 11.45 11.79
N ASP A 114 -36.50 11.08 12.93
CA ASP A 114 -36.83 11.68 14.23
C ASP A 114 -36.17 13.07 14.42
N ALA A 115 -34.99 13.28 13.84
CA ALA A 115 -34.26 14.54 13.96
C ALA A 115 -34.91 15.70 13.17
N GLU A 116 -35.63 15.41 12.08
CA GLU A 116 -36.35 16.43 11.32
C GLU A 116 -37.68 16.85 11.97
N GLN A 117 -38.36 15.95 12.69
CA GLN A 117 -39.60 16.31 13.40
C GLN A 117 -39.33 17.21 14.61
N GLN A 118 -38.29 16.95 15.39
CA GLN A 118 -37.95 17.77 16.57
C GLN A 118 -37.50 19.20 16.21
N ARG A 119 -36.89 19.40 15.03
CA ARG A 119 -36.55 20.75 14.53
C ARG A 119 -37.79 21.56 14.13
N LYS A 120 -38.83 20.92 13.61
CA LYS A 120 -40.06 21.62 13.19
C LYS A 120 -40.91 22.10 14.37
N GLU A 121 -40.99 21.33 15.44
CA GLU A 121 -41.75 21.74 16.64
C GLU A 121 -41.07 22.91 17.37
N SER A 122 -39.73 22.91 17.44
CA SER A 122 -38.96 23.96 18.12
C SER A 122 -39.00 25.35 17.45
N LEU A 123 -39.41 25.41 16.18
CA LEU A 123 -39.50 26.65 15.39
C LEU A 123 -40.92 27.25 15.39
N SER A 124 -41.95 26.50 15.80
CA SER A 124 -43.34 26.97 15.79
C SER A 124 -43.79 27.61 17.10
N GLU A 125 -43.04 27.48 18.20
CA GLU A 125 -43.37 28.09 19.50
C GLU A 125 -42.72 29.47 19.73
N ARG A 126 -42.09 30.04 18.70
CA ARG A 126 -41.40 31.34 18.77
C ARG A 126 -41.98 32.40 17.82
N ASP A 127 -43.29 32.31 17.55
CA ASP A 127 -44.10 33.39 16.97
C ASP A 127 -45.25 33.75 17.94
#